data_AF-A0A239BW91-F1
#
_entry.id   AF-A0A239BW91-F1
#
_cell.length_a   1.000
_cell.length_b   1.000
_cell.length_c   1.000
_cell.angle_alpha   90.00
_cell.angle_beta   90.00
_cell.angle_gamma   90.00
#
_symmetry.space_group_name_H-M   'P 1'
#
loop_
_entity.id
_entity.type
_entity.pdbx_description
1 polymer ?
#
loop_
_entity_poly.entity_id
_entity_poly.type
_entity_poly.pdbx_seq_one_letter_code
_entity_poly.pdbx_strand_id
1 'polypeptide(L)'
;MKRCLSRRREMRMSQERLAAQMRERGHPSWRQTTVAKLEAGQRPLSLNEAVSLSELLGVPLVPSGPAAEELAALKARERALLNGLESLVELCREVR
;
A
#
# COMPACT_ATOMS: atom_id res chain seq x y z
N MET A 1 -8.00 -3.16 -6.68
CA MET A 1 -6.55 -2.98 -6.94
C MET A 1 -6.22 -1.63 -7.60
N LYS A 2 -6.88 -0.52 -7.23
CA LYS A 2 -6.71 0.77 -7.91
C LYS A 2 -5.28 1.34 -7.82
N ARG A 3 -4.56 1.06 -6.71
CA ARG A 3 -3.19 1.54 -6.48
C ARG A 3 -2.15 1.01 -7.47
N CYS A 4 -2.18 -0.29 -7.78
CA CYS A 4 -1.29 -0.92 -8.77
C CYS A 4 -1.49 -0.28 -10.16
N LEU A 5 -2.74 -0.11 -10.57
CA LEU A 5 -3.11 0.51 -11.84
C LEU A 5 -2.64 1.97 -11.93
N SER A 6 -2.95 2.78 -10.91
CA SER A 6 -2.55 4.20 -10.87
C SER A 6 -1.04 4.34 -10.96
N ARG A 7 -0.29 3.59 -10.15
CA ARG A 7 1.16 3.71 -10.13
C ARG A 7 1.81 3.26 -11.44
N ARG A 8 1.34 2.15 -12.03
CA ARG A 8 1.83 1.70 -13.33
C ARG A 8 1.62 2.77 -14.41
N ARG A 9 0.47 3.44 -14.40
CA ARG A 9 0.16 4.53 -15.36
C ARG A 9 1.05 5.75 -15.14
N GLU A 10 1.31 6.15 -13.90
CA GLU A 10 2.26 7.23 -13.57
C GLU A 10 3.67 6.92 -14.10
N MET A 11 4.10 5.66 -13.98
CA MET A 11 5.37 5.19 -14.52
C MET A 11 5.37 4.97 -16.05
N ARG A 12 4.25 5.26 -16.74
CA ARG A 12 4.05 4.99 -18.18
C ARG A 12 4.40 3.55 -18.58
N MET A 13 4.22 2.61 -17.66
CA MET A 13 4.58 1.22 -17.86
C MET A 13 3.39 0.47 -18.49
N SER A 14 3.62 -0.30 -19.57
CA SER A 14 2.56 -1.13 -20.15
C SER A 14 2.26 -2.34 -19.25
N GLN A 15 1.06 -2.92 -19.38
CA GLN A 15 0.71 -4.15 -18.67
C GLN A 15 1.65 -5.32 -19.05
N GLU A 16 2.06 -5.39 -20.32
CA GLU A 16 2.98 -6.40 -20.81
C GLU A 16 4.38 -6.23 -20.20
N ARG A 17 4.86 -4.99 -20.10
CA ARG A 17 6.14 -4.68 -19.44
C ARG A 17 6.12 -5.05 -17.96
N LEU A 18 5.03 -4.75 -17.25
CA LEU A 18 4.86 -5.17 -15.85
C LEU A 18 4.87 -6.70 -15.73
N ALA A 19 4.18 -7.41 -16.62
CA ALA A 19 4.19 -8.87 -16.64
C ALA A 19 5.59 -9.45 -16.91
N ALA A 20 6.36 -8.84 -17.83
CA ALA A 20 7.75 -9.23 -18.08
C ALA A 20 8.62 -9.07 -16.83
N GLN A 21 8.56 -7.92 -16.17
CA GLN A 21 9.35 -7.64 -14.96
C GLN A 21 8.95 -8.51 -13.76
N MET A 22 7.70 -8.96 -13.70
CA MET A 22 7.25 -9.93 -12.70
C MET A 22 7.77 -11.34 -12.99
N ARG A 23 7.85 -11.75 -14.27
CA ARG A 23 8.48 -13.02 -14.64
C ARG A 23 9.96 -13.04 -14.27
N GLU A 24 10.68 -11.94 -14.52
CA GLU A 24 12.08 -11.77 -14.11
C GLU A 24 12.28 -11.89 -12.59
N ARG A 25 11.25 -11.58 -11.79
CA ARG A 25 11.24 -11.70 -10.33
C ARG A 25 10.77 -13.08 -9.82
N GLY A 26 10.73 -14.08 -10.70
CA GLY A 26 10.38 -15.45 -10.31
C GLY A 26 8.88 -15.77 -10.36
N HIS A 27 8.07 -14.96 -11.05
CA HIS A 27 6.64 -15.22 -11.27
C HIS A 27 6.35 -15.68 -12.72
N PRO A 28 6.74 -16.91 -13.13
CA PRO A 28 6.77 -17.33 -14.53
C PRO A 28 5.40 -17.37 -15.22
N SER A 29 4.32 -17.51 -14.45
CA SER A 29 2.93 -17.53 -14.93
C SER A 29 2.36 -16.15 -15.24
N TRP A 30 3.08 -15.07 -14.92
CA TRP A 30 2.60 -13.72 -15.22
C TRP A 30 2.55 -13.46 -16.72
N ARG A 31 1.41 -12.94 -17.16
CA ARG A 31 1.11 -12.51 -18.52
C ARG A 31 0.39 -11.18 -18.44
N GLN A 32 0.27 -10.48 -19.57
CA GLN A 32 -0.51 -9.24 -19.65
C GLN A 32 -1.94 -9.42 -19.12
N THR A 33 -2.58 -10.55 -19.43
CA THR A 33 -3.93 -10.90 -18.94
C THR A 33 -4.00 -11.07 -17.42
N THR A 34 -2.92 -11.55 -16.80
CA THR A 34 -2.79 -11.60 -15.33
C THR A 34 -2.85 -10.19 -14.74
N VAL A 35 -2.13 -9.25 -15.35
CA VAL A 35 -2.14 -7.84 -14.93
C VAL A 35 -3.53 -7.23 -15.13
N ALA A 36 -4.17 -7.46 -16.28
CA ALA A 36 -5.51 -6.95 -16.55
C ALA A 36 -6.55 -7.45 -15.54
N LYS A 37 -6.57 -8.76 -15.25
CA LYS A 37 -7.46 -9.36 -14.24
C LYS A 37 -7.17 -8.84 -12.83
N LEU A 38 -5.88 -8.67 -12.50
CA LEU A 38 -5.45 -8.11 -11.22
C LEU A 38 -5.94 -6.66 -11.05
N GLU A 39 -5.74 -5.82 -12.07
CA GLU A 39 -6.16 -4.41 -12.07
C GLU A 39 -7.69 -4.28 -11.98
N ALA A 40 -8.43 -5.16 -12.65
CA ALA A 40 -9.88 -5.27 -12.56
C ALA A 40 -10.38 -5.83 -11.21
N GLY A 41 -9.49 -6.32 -10.35
CA GLY A 41 -9.85 -6.94 -9.07
C GLY A 41 -10.49 -8.33 -9.20
N GLN A 42 -10.39 -8.95 -10.37
CA GLN A 42 -10.98 -10.26 -10.69
C GLN A 42 -10.07 -11.43 -10.31
N ARG A 43 -8.82 -11.14 -9.92
CA ARG A 43 -7.83 -12.14 -9.53
C ARG A 43 -7.26 -11.81 -8.15
N PRO A 44 -7.22 -12.77 -7.21
CA PRO A 44 -6.52 -12.62 -5.95
C PRO A 44 -5.00 -12.54 -6.18
N LEU A 45 -4.32 -11.79 -5.31
CA LEU A 45 -2.88 -11.60 -5.33
C LEU A 45 -2.27 -12.33 -4.13
N SER A 46 -1.29 -13.19 -4.36
CA SER A 46 -0.55 -13.82 -3.25
C SER A 46 0.38 -12.79 -2.58
N LEU A 47 0.79 -13.07 -1.33
CA LEU A 47 1.69 -12.18 -0.59
C LEU A 47 3.04 -11.98 -1.32
N ASN A 48 3.63 -13.05 -1.85
CA ASN A 48 4.90 -12.97 -2.59
C ASN A 48 4.77 -12.08 -3.84
N GLU A 49 3.68 -12.21 -4.60
CA GLU A 49 3.46 -11.33 -5.75
C GLU A 49 3.23 -9.88 -5.32
N ALA A 50 2.55 -9.66 -4.19
CA ALA A 50 2.33 -8.32 -3.65
C ALA A 50 3.65 -7.65 -3.25
N VAL A 51 4.57 -8.37 -2.61
CA VAL A 51 5.92 -7.89 -2.27
C VAL A 51 6.68 -7.48 -3.54
N SER A 52 6.75 -8.37 -4.54
CA SER A 52 7.46 -8.06 -5.78
C SER A 52 6.85 -6.88 -6.54
N LEU A 53 5.52 -6.72 -6.53
CA LEU A 53 4.86 -5.55 -7.11
C LEU A 53 5.14 -4.27 -6.32
N SER A 54 5.15 -4.35 -4.99
CA SER A 54 5.46 -3.24 -4.10
C SER A 54 6.85 -2.69 -4.38
N GLU A 55 7.85 -3.59 -4.46
CA GLU A 55 9.22 -3.24 -4.81
C GLU A 55 9.31 -2.67 -6.23
N LEU A 56 8.65 -3.29 -7.20
CA LEU A 56 8.77 -2.90 -8.60
C LEU A 56 8.09 -1.57 -8.91
N LEU A 57 6.94 -1.30 -8.30
CA LEU A 57 6.16 -0.08 -8.51
C LEU A 57 6.57 1.04 -7.52
N GLY A 58 7.40 0.71 -6.53
CA GLY A 58 7.79 1.63 -5.45
C GLY A 58 6.60 2.08 -4.60
N VAL A 59 5.68 1.17 -4.31
CA VAL A 59 4.47 1.47 -3.51
C VAL A 59 4.47 0.58 -2.27
N PRO A 60 4.42 1.16 -1.05
CA PRO A 60 4.42 0.35 0.16
C PRO A 60 3.21 -0.60 0.22
N LEU A 61 3.44 -1.81 0.75
CA LEU A 61 2.39 -2.75 1.12
C LEU A 61 1.58 -2.19 2.30
N VAL A 62 0.60 -1.36 1.98
CA VAL A 62 -0.36 -0.87 2.97
C VAL A 62 -1.61 -1.72 2.88
N PRO A 63 -2.12 -2.26 4.01
CA PRO A 63 -3.40 -2.91 4.01
C PRO A 63 -4.47 -2.00 3.39
N SER A 64 -5.41 -2.59 2.66
CA SER A 64 -6.59 -1.89 2.11
C SER A 64 -7.84 -2.54 2.66
N GLY A 65 -8.90 -1.75 2.77
CA GLY A 65 -10.22 -2.22 3.21
C GLY A 65 -10.50 -1.86 4.67
N PRO A 66 -11.60 -2.37 5.22
CA PRO A 66 -12.16 -1.90 6.49
C PRO A 66 -11.17 -2.05 7.66
N ALA A 67 -10.42 -3.15 7.72
CA ALA A 67 -9.39 -3.34 8.75
C ALA A 67 -8.24 -2.32 8.66
N ALA A 68 -7.91 -1.83 7.45
CA ALA A 68 -6.89 -0.80 7.28
C ALA A 68 -7.40 0.57 7.74
N GLU A 69 -8.67 0.86 7.49
CA GLU A 69 -9.35 2.08 7.94
C GLU A 69 -9.47 2.08 9.47
N GLU A 70 -9.82 0.95 10.07
CA GLU A 70 -9.89 0.78 11.52
C GLU A 70 -8.52 0.93 12.19
N LEU A 71 -7.48 0.31 11.63
CA LEU A 71 -6.10 0.50 12.09
C LEU A 71 -5.65 1.96 11.97
N ALA A 72 -6.03 2.66 10.90
CA ALA A 72 -5.73 4.08 10.73
C ALA A 72 -6.46 4.94 11.76
N ALA A 73 -7.73 4.64 12.05
CA ALA A 73 -8.52 5.33 13.07
C ALA A 73 -7.94 5.13 14.47
N LEU A 74 -7.52 3.91 14.80
CA LEU A 74 -6.86 3.61 16.09
C LEU A 74 -5.55 4.39 16.23
N LYS A 75 -4.69 4.40 15.21
CA LYS A 75 -3.45 5.17 15.21
C LYS A 75 -3.69 6.68 15.33
N ALA A 76 -4.72 7.20 14.66
CA ALA A 76 -5.09 8.61 14.77
C ALA A 76 -5.52 8.97 16.20
N ARG A 77 -6.28 8.08 16.86
CA ARG A 77 -6.72 8.26 18.25
C ARG A 77 -5.55 8.20 19.23
N GLU A 78 -4.64 7.25 19.07
CA GLU A 78 -3.40 7.18 19.84
C GLU A 78 -2.60 8.48 19.72
N ARG A 79 -2.43 8.99 18.50
CA ARG A 79 -1.72 10.25 18.25
C ARG A 79 -2.39 11.45 18.94
N ALA A 80 -3.71 11.53 18.91
CA ALA A 80 -4.45 12.60 19.57
C ALA A 80 -4.28 12.56 21.10
N LEU A 81 -4.26 11.36 21.70
CA LEU A 81 -4.00 11.19 23.13
C LEU A 81 -2.59 11.64 23.51
N LEU A 82 -1.59 11.25 22.72
CA LEU A 82 -0.19 11.65 22.95
C LEU A 82 -0.03 13.18 22.87
N ASN A 83 -0.59 13.81 21.83
CA ASN A 83 -0.54 15.27 21.70
C ASN A 83 -1.24 15.97 22.89
N GLY A 84 -2.36 15.43 23.37
CA GLY A 84 -3.07 15.99 24.53
C GLY A 84 -2.25 15.89 25.82
N LEU A 85 -1.54 14.77 26.03
CA LEU A 85 -0.61 14.61 27.15
C LEU A 85 0.56 15.58 27.08
N GLU A 86 1.12 15.80 25.89
CA GLU A 86 2.18 16.80 25.67
C GLU A 86 1.69 18.20 26.06
N SER A 87 0.50 18.60 25.64
CA SER A 87 -0.09 19.89 26.02
C SER A 87 -0.31 20.03 27.54
N LEU A 88 -0.72 18.97 28.23
CA LEU A 88 -0.86 19.00 29.70
C LEU A 88 0.48 19.13 30.42
N VAL A 89 1.52 18.45 29.92
CA VAL A 89 2.88 18.58 30.47
C VAL A 89 3.40 20.00 30.31
N GLU A 90 3.13 20.63 29.16
CA GLU A 90 3.52 22.01 28.89
C GLU A 90 2.78 23.00 29.80
N LEU A 91 1.47 22.84 29.97
CA LEU A 91 0.68 23.66 30.90
C LEU A 91 1.17 23.53 32.36
N CYS A 92 1.53 22.32 32.79
CA CYS A 92 2.11 22.08 34.12
C CYS A 92 3.49 22.73 34.30
N ARG A 93 4.25 22.98 33.22
CA ARG A 93 5.54 23.70 33.29
C ARG A 93 5.36 25.20 33.40
N GLU A 94 4.34 25.78 32.77
CA GLU A 94 4.07 27.22 32.78
C GLU A 94 3.50 27.73 34.11
N VAL A 95 2.85 26.86 34.88
CA VAL A 95 2.24 27.20 36.18
C VAL A 95 3.25 27.13 37.35
N ARG A 96 4.51 26.79 37.08
CA ARG A 96 5.56 26.58 38.08
C ARG A 96 6.59 27.72 38.11
#